data_AF-A0A7N0V8F4-F1
#
_entry.id   AF-A0A7N0V8F4-F1
#
_cell.length_a   1.000
_cell.length_b   1.000
_cell.length_c   1.000
_cell.angle_alpha   90.00
_cell.angle_beta   90.00
_cell.angle_gamma   90.00
#
_symmetry.space_group_name_H-M   'P 1'
#
loop_
_entity.id
_entity.type
_entity.pdbx_description
1 polymer ?
#
loop_
_entity_poly.entity_id
_entity_poly.type
_entity_poly.pdbx_seq_one_letter_code
_entity_poly.pdbx_strand_id
1 'polypeptide(L)' 'MDMQNDFDRLLFFEHARKTAEANYIKNPLDAENLTRWGGALLELSQFQNVQDSKSMIRGNCFCLGD' A
#
# COMPACT_ATOMS: atom_id res chain seq x y z
N MET A 1 10.93 -13.62 10.51
CA MET A 1 9.83 -14.14 9.67
C MET A 1 8.76 -13.06 9.65
N ASP A 2 9.01 -11.95 8.95
CA ASP A 2 8.26 -10.70 9.17
C ASP A 2 7.74 -10.10 7.85
N MET A 3 8.44 -10.37 6.75
CA MET A 3 8.10 -9.87 5.40
C MET A 3 6.74 -10.37 4.86
N GLN A 4 6.29 -11.57 5.29
CA GLN A 4 4.97 -12.08 4.91
C GLN A 4 3.84 -11.37 5.68
N ASN A 5 4.06 -10.91 6.92
CA ASN A 5 3.04 -10.19 7.68
C ASN A 5 2.83 -8.78 7.13
N ASP A 6 3.91 -8.12 6.71
CA ASP A 6 3.86 -6.81 6.06
C ASP A 6 3.10 -6.88 4.73
N PHE A 7 3.33 -7.95 3.95
CA PHE A 7 2.62 -8.18 2.68
C PHE A 7 1.12 -8.45 2.89
N ASP A 8 0.77 -9.27 3.89
CA ASP A 8 -0.63 -9.56 4.24
C ASP A 8 -1.37 -8.29 4.69
N ARG A 9 -0.71 -7.42 5.48
CA ARG A 9 -1.25 -6.10 5.85
C ARG A 9 -1.45 -5.20 4.63
N LEU A 10 -0.46 -5.12 3.73
CA LEU A 10 -0.57 -4.37 2.47
C LEU A 10 -1.78 -4.83 1.65
N LEU A 11 -1.94 -6.15 1.49
CA LEU A 11 -3.07 -6.74 0.77
C LEU A 11 -4.41 -6.44 1.45
N PHE A 12 -4.44 -6.49 2.78
CA PHE A 12 -5.63 -6.14 3.56
C PHE A 12 -6.05 -4.69 3.32
N PHE A 13 -5.11 -3.74 3.33
CA PHE A 13 -5.42 -2.33 3.07
C PHE A 13 -5.80 -2.07 1.61
N GLU A 14 -5.20 -2.78 0.64
CA GLU A 14 -5.57 -2.71 -0.77
C GLU A 14 -7.01 -3.23 -1.00
N HIS A 15 -7.37 -4.32 -0.32
CA HIS A 15 -8.72 -4.85 -0.34
C HIS A 15 -9.73 -3.89 0.34
N ALA A 16 -9.34 -3.28 1.45
CA ALA A 16 -10.15 -2.26 2.13
C ALA A 16 -10.40 -1.05 1.22
N ARG A 17 -9.39 -0.62 0.44
CA ARG A 17 -9.51 0.43 -0.58
C ARG A 17 -10.52 0.07 -1.66
N LYS A 18 -10.41 -1.11 -2.27
CA LYS A 18 -11.35 -1.57 -3.31
C LYS A 18 -12.78 -1.72 -2.79
N THR A 19 -12.92 -2.25 -1.58
CA THR A 19 -14.22 -2.39 -0.91
C THR A 19 -14.84 -1.02 -0.66
N ALA A 20 -14.03 -0.07 -0.18
CA ALA A 20 -14.49 1.28 0.06
C ALA A 20 -14.86 2.02 -1.23
N GLU A 21 -14.13 1.81 -2.32
CA GLU A 21 -14.46 2.37 -3.64
C GLU A 21 -15.79 1.81 -4.17
N ALA A 22 -16.01 0.49 -4.04
CA ALA A 22 -17.27 -0.15 -4.43
C ALA A 22 -18.47 0.35 -3.60
N ASN A 23 -18.26 0.62 -2.31
CA ASN A 23 -19.28 1.18 -1.43
C ASN A 23 -19.51 2.66 -1.69
N TYR A 24 -18.47 3.42 -2.02
CA TYR A 24 -18.57 4.85 -2.36
C TYR A 24 -19.43 5.07 -3.61
N ILE A 25 -19.33 4.20 -4.61
CA ILE A 25 -20.19 4.22 -5.81
C ILE A 25 -21.67 4.03 -5.43
N LYS A 26 -21.95 3.20 -4.41
CA LYS A 26 -23.31 2.91 -3.94
C LYS A 26 -23.85 4.00 -3.01
N ASN A 27 -22.99 4.57 -2.16
CA ASN A 27 -23.36 5.60 -1.20
C ASN A 27 -22.21 6.61 -1.00
N PRO A 28 -22.19 7.71 -1.79
CA PRO A 28 -21.10 8.69 -1.76
C PRO A 28 -21.07 9.56 -0.50
N LEU A 29 -22.11 9.51 0.33
CA LEU A 29 -22.23 10.27 1.58
C LEU A 29 -21.94 9.41 2.83
N ASP A 30 -21.45 8.19 2.65
CA ASP A 30 -21.13 7.28 3.75
C ASP A 30 -19.82 7.71 4.44
N ALA A 31 -19.97 8.41 5.56
CA ALA A 31 -18.86 8.91 6.36
C ALA A 31 -18.01 7.78 6.99
N GLU A 32 -18.61 6.64 7.32
CA GLU A 32 -17.86 5.49 7.85
C GLU A 32 -16.98 4.87 6.76
N ASN A 33 -17.52 4.72 5.55
CA ASN A 33 -16.80 4.22 4.40
C ASN A 33 -15.63 5.15 4.03
N LEU A 34 -15.87 6.46 3.98
CA LEU A 34 -14.84 7.47 3.70
C LEU A 34 -13.74 7.48 4.77
N THR A 35 -14.10 7.33 6.04
CA THR A 35 -13.13 7.27 7.15
C THR A 35 -12.25 6.02 7.04
N ARG A 36 -12.85 4.86 6.74
CA ARG A 36 -12.10 3.62 6.50
C ARG A 36 -11.22 3.71 5.27
N TRP A 37 -11.70 4.35 4.20
CA TRP A 37 -10.93 4.55 2.97
C TRP A 37 -9.70 5.41 3.21
N GLY A 38 -9.86 6.54 3.91
CA GLY A 38 -8.77 7.44 4.29
C GLY A 38 -7.73 6.76 5.18
N GLY A 39 -8.16 5.97 6.17
CA GLY A 39 -7.25 5.19 7.03
C GLY A 39 -6.44 4.16 6.24
N ALA A 40 -7.09 3.41 5.34
CA ALA A 40 -6.40 2.44 4.49
C ALA A 40 -5.40 3.10 3.53
N LEU A 41 -5.76 4.25 2.94
CA LEU A 41 -4.84 5.04 2.09
C LEU A 41 -3.64 5.57 2.87
N LEU A 42 -3.82 6.01 4.11
CA LEU A 42 -2.73 6.48 4.98
C LEU A 42 -1.77 5.34 5.32
N GLU A 43 -2.28 4.16 5.68
CA GLU A 43 -1.45 2.98 5.94
C GLU A 43 -0.69 2.56 4.68
N LEU A 44 -1.35 2.48 3.51
CA LEU A 44 -0.69 2.18 2.24
C LEU A 44 0.40 3.19 1.88
N SER A 45 0.19 4.48 2.16
CA SER A 45 1.18 5.53 1.90
C SER A 45 2.43 5.38 2.77
N GLN A 46 2.30 4.83 3.98
CA GLN A 46 3.44 4.56 4.86
C GLN A 46 4.30 3.41 4.35
N PHE A 47 3.71 2.44 3.64
CA PHE A 47 4.47 1.35 3.01
C PHE A 47 5.23 1.81 1.75
N GLN A 48 4.88 2.94 1.16
CA GLN A 48 5.43 3.38 -0.12
C GLN A 48 6.87 3.95 -0.05
N ASN A 49 7.53 4.04 1.11
CA ASN A 49 8.82 4.74 1.17
C ASN A 49 9.85 4.28 2.22
N VAL A 50 10.27 3.01 2.24
CA VAL A 50 11.64 2.69 2.74
C VAL A 50 12.22 1.38 2.20
N GLN A 51 11.40 0.32 2.09
CA GLN A 51 11.93 -1.02 1.85
C GLN A 51 12.30 -1.27 0.39
N ASP A 52 11.51 -0.78 -0.56
CA ASP A 52 11.81 -0.89 -2.00
C ASP A 52 12.99 0.01 -2.41
N SER A 53 13.14 1.19 -1.78
CA SER A 53 14.30 2.08 -2.00
C SER A 53 15.62 1.44 -1.59
N LYS A 54 15.65 0.59 -0.55
CA LYS A 54 16.88 -0.13 -0.15
C LYS A 54 17.23 -1.26 -1.11
N SER A 55 16.23 -1.93 -1.70
CA SER A 55 16.46 -2.96 -2.72
C SER A 55 16.90 -2.33 -4.05
N MET A 56 16.37 -1.17 -4.40
CA MET A 56 16.79 -0.41 -5.59
C MET A 56 18.23 0.15 -5.46
N ILE A 57 18.68 0.51 -4.26
CA ILE A 57 20.07 0.91 -3.99
C ILE A 57 21.02 -0.30 -3.93
N ARG A 58 20.56 -1.48 -3.47
CA ARG A 58 21.38 -2.71 -3.42
C ARG A 58 21.42 -3.51 -4.73
N GLY A 59 20.52 -3.23 -5.66
CA GLY A 59 20.35 -3.98 -6.90
C GLY A 59 21.00 -3.40 -8.16
N ASN A 60 21.80 -2.32 -8.07
CA ASN A 60 22.50 -1.78 -9.24
C ASN A 60 24.01 -1.60 -9.00
N CYS A 61 24.66 -2.69 -8.60
CA CYS A 61 26.00 -2.97 -9.10
C CYS A 61 25.82 -3.52 -10.52
N PHE A 62 25.69 -2.63 -11.51
CA PHE A 62 25.86 -3.01 -12.91
C PHE A 62 27.28 -2.63 -13.31
N CYS A 63 28.13 -3.65 -13.40
CA CYS A 63 29.40 -3.58 -14.10
C CYS A 63 29.13 -3.29 -15.58
N LEU A 64 29.51 -2.11 -16.08
CA LEU A 64 29.74 -1.81 -17.50
C LEU A 64 30.45 -0.45 -17.58
N GLY A 65 31.61 -0.24 -18.15
CA GLY A 65 32.64 -1.06 -18.80
C GLY A 65 33.94 -0.22 -18.73
N ASP A 66 35.00 -0.72 -19.37
CA ASP A 66 36.36 -0.16 -19.54
C ASP A 66 36.64 1.32 -19.17
#